data_AF-A0A727CB11-F1
#
_entry.id   AF-A0A727CB11-F1
#
_cell.length_a   1.000
_cell.length_b   1.000
_cell.length_c   1.000
_cell.angle_alpha   90.00
_cell.angle_beta   90.00
_cell.angle_gamma   90.00
#
_symmetry.space_group_name_H-M   'P 1'
#
loop_
_entity.id
_entity.type
_entity.pdbx_description
1 polymer ?
#
loop_
_entity_poly.entity_id
_entity_poly.type
_entity_poly.pdbx_seq_one_letter_code
_entity_poly.pdbx_strand_id
1 'polypeptide(L)'
;MSKIDYQALRELAKQATQGEWVAFISSGTGTYAVHTPGDKRCEDVIKWTGFDGQNNAENNARYIAAFNPEVVQALLDEREAQSKRIAELEEKAAPDSFGIIGENIRTQDNRITSDPMFCVYQKREIVVDADYDYDRIVWVDEDGNEANKRQSRRLELLHENFREPPEKWRRVAVKDIDEFVTCCFTEQGCKDYLAANGHNLRLPFIYVKSGFRNAEYIGIRNWLAGIRIKGE
;
A
#
# COMPACT_ATOMS: atom_id res chain seq x y z
N MET A 1 -0.39 -30.10 -12.53
CA MET A 1 0.72 -30.53 -11.64
C MET A 1 0.11 -31.16 -10.41
N SER A 2 0.49 -32.40 -10.08
CA SER A 2 0.10 -33.02 -8.82
C SER A 2 0.77 -32.27 -7.66
N LYS A 3 0.03 -32.02 -6.58
CA LYS A 3 0.57 -31.39 -5.37
C LYS A 3 1.58 -32.35 -4.72
N ILE A 4 2.83 -31.92 -4.57
CA ILE A 4 3.87 -32.71 -3.89
C ILE A 4 3.53 -32.76 -2.39
N ASP A 5 3.54 -33.97 -1.81
CA ASP A 5 3.42 -34.15 -0.36
C ASP A 5 4.80 -34.10 0.29
N TYR A 6 5.16 -32.91 0.77
CA TYR A 6 6.45 -32.64 1.38
C TYR A 6 6.64 -33.34 2.74
N GLN A 7 5.56 -33.63 3.47
CA GLN A 7 5.65 -34.34 4.74
C GLN A 7 5.90 -35.83 4.51
N ALA A 8 5.20 -36.44 3.54
CA ALA A 8 5.49 -37.81 3.13
C ALA A 8 6.95 -37.96 2.64
N LEU A 9 7.45 -37.02 1.83
CA LEU A 9 8.84 -37.02 1.38
C LEU A 9 9.83 -36.90 2.54
N ARG A 10 9.54 -36.06 3.54
CA ARG A 10 10.38 -35.90 4.73
C ARG A 10 10.48 -37.19 5.53
N GLU A 11 9.35 -37.88 5.74
CA GLU A 11 9.34 -39.15 6.47
C GLU A 11 10.04 -40.27 5.69
N LEU A 12 9.88 -40.33 4.37
CA LEU A 12 10.65 -41.26 3.53
C LEU A 12 12.15 -40.99 3.60
N ALA A 13 12.57 -39.72 3.58
CA ALA A 13 13.98 -39.36 3.69
C ALA A 13 14.55 -39.75 5.07
N LYS A 14 13.83 -39.54 6.18
CA LYS A 14 14.28 -39.99 7.50
C LYS A 14 14.43 -41.51 7.63
N GLN A 15 13.58 -42.28 6.94
CA GLN A 15 13.58 -43.74 7.00
C GLN A 15 14.63 -44.38 6.07
N ALA A 16 15.07 -43.67 5.03
CA ALA A 16 16.09 -44.15 4.11
C ALA A 16 17.47 -44.24 4.78
N THR A 17 18.39 -44.97 4.13
CA THR A 17 19.78 -45.10 4.60
C THR A 17 20.46 -43.73 4.64
N GLN A 18 20.80 -43.25 5.83
CA GLN A 18 21.47 -41.95 6.01
C GLN A 18 22.95 -41.99 5.57
N GLY A 19 23.56 -40.82 5.40
CA GLY A 19 24.94 -40.68 4.96
C GLY A 19 25.13 -40.49 3.46
N GLU A 20 26.38 -40.35 3.05
CA GLU A 20 26.78 -40.15 1.65
C GLU A 20 26.40 -41.37 0.79
N TRP A 21 25.80 -41.10 -0.37
CA TRP A 21 25.53 -42.10 -1.39
C TRP A 21 26.44 -41.82 -2.59
N VAL A 22 27.00 -42.89 -3.16
CA VAL A 22 27.93 -42.81 -4.29
C VAL A 22 27.44 -43.69 -5.43
N ALA A 23 27.61 -43.21 -6.66
CA ALA A 23 27.32 -44.00 -7.85
C ALA A 23 28.47 -44.97 -8.16
N PHE A 24 28.15 -46.25 -8.30
CA PHE A 24 29.04 -47.28 -8.80
C PHE A 24 28.78 -47.55 -10.28
N ILE A 25 29.83 -47.38 -11.09
CA ILE A 25 29.76 -47.51 -12.55
C ILE A 25 30.74 -48.59 -13.00
N SER A 26 30.22 -49.69 -13.53
CA SER A 26 31.02 -50.78 -14.09
C SER A 26 30.51 -51.18 -15.48
N SER A 27 30.94 -50.42 -16.48
CA SER A 27 30.53 -50.61 -17.87
C SER A 27 30.88 -52.01 -18.41
N GLY A 28 32.00 -52.60 -17.97
CA GLY A 28 32.41 -53.95 -18.39
C GLY A 28 31.52 -55.08 -17.86
N THR A 29 30.75 -54.83 -16.80
CA THR A 29 29.77 -55.79 -16.25
C THR A 29 28.32 -55.32 -16.42
N GLY A 30 28.10 -54.20 -17.12
CA GLY A 30 26.78 -53.57 -17.27
C GLY A 30 26.12 -53.19 -15.93
N THR A 31 26.92 -52.94 -14.89
CA THR A 31 26.39 -52.66 -13.54
C THR A 31 26.49 -51.17 -13.24
N TYR A 32 25.33 -50.57 -12.94
CA TYR A 32 25.16 -49.18 -12.56
C TYR A 32 24.29 -49.14 -11.29
N ALA A 33 24.86 -48.71 -10.17
CA ALA A 33 24.23 -48.84 -8.86
C ALA A 33 24.51 -47.63 -7.97
N VAL A 34 23.79 -47.52 -6.86
CA VAL A 34 24.06 -46.56 -5.77
C VAL A 34 24.39 -47.35 -4.51
N HIS A 35 25.46 -46.96 -3.83
CA HIS A 35 25.93 -47.61 -2.61
C HIS A 35 26.49 -46.58 -1.62
N THR A 36 26.85 -47.03 -0.41
CA THR A 36 27.59 -46.21 0.54
C THR A 36 29.11 -46.32 0.29
N PRO A 37 29.93 -45.28 0.56
CA PRO A 37 31.38 -45.30 0.28
C PRO A 37 32.14 -46.50 0.86
N GLY A 38 31.65 -47.11 1.95
CA GLY A 38 32.27 -48.24 2.62
C GLY A 38 31.93 -49.62 2.05
N ASP A 39 30.92 -49.72 1.17
CA ASP A 39 30.47 -50.99 0.62
C ASP A 39 31.38 -51.50 -0.52
N LYS A 40 31.74 -52.79 -0.45
CA LYS A 40 32.65 -53.47 -1.37
C LYS A 40 31.88 -54.38 -2.33
N ARG A 41 30.99 -53.76 -3.12
CA ARG A 41 30.45 -54.32 -4.38
C ARG A 41 29.37 -55.41 -4.19
N CYS A 42 28.83 -55.59 -2.98
CA CYS A 42 27.86 -56.66 -2.67
C CYS A 42 26.59 -56.20 -1.93
N GLU A 43 26.48 -54.95 -1.48
CA GLU A 43 25.32 -54.43 -0.73
C GLU A 43 24.77 -53.13 -1.36
N ASP A 44 24.59 -53.16 -2.70
CA ASP A 44 24.00 -52.04 -3.45
C ASP A 44 22.70 -51.56 -2.77
N VAL A 45 22.63 -50.26 -2.43
CA VAL A 45 21.40 -49.63 -1.92
C VAL A 45 20.32 -49.68 -3.00
N ILE A 46 20.72 -49.44 -4.25
CA ILE A 46 19.87 -49.56 -5.44
C ILE A 46 20.70 -50.16 -6.58
N LYS A 47 20.27 -51.30 -7.10
CA LYS A 47 20.76 -51.88 -8.36
C LYS A 47 19.65 -51.86 -9.40
N TRP A 48 19.75 -50.98 -10.38
CA TRP A 48 18.66 -50.70 -11.30
C TRP A 48 19.10 -50.74 -12.77
N THR A 49 18.34 -51.47 -13.60
CA THR A 49 18.63 -51.65 -15.03
C THR A 49 18.17 -50.49 -15.91
N GLY A 50 17.58 -49.43 -15.34
CA GLY A 50 16.98 -48.33 -16.10
C GLY A 50 15.62 -48.68 -16.70
N PHE A 51 14.85 -47.66 -17.09
CA PHE A 51 13.64 -47.80 -17.94
C PHE A 51 13.98 -47.80 -19.44
N ASP A 52 15.22 -47.45 -19.77
CA ASP A 52 15.74 -47.15 -21.10
C ASP A 52 16.72 -48.21 -21.61
N GLY A 53 16.74 -49.40 -20.99
CA GLY A 53 17.65 -50.48 -21.36
C GLY A 53 19.12 -50.17 -21.06
N GLN A 54 19.38 -49.47 -19.94
CA GLN A 54 20.70 -49.03 -19.45
C GLN A 54 21.40 -47.91 -20.23
N ASN A 55 20.79 -47.36 -21.28
CA ASN A 55 21.40 -46.33 -22.11
C ASN A 55 21.86 -45.07 -21.33
N ASN A 56 21.16 -44.71 -20.25
CA ASN A 56 21.48 -43.58 -19.37
C ASN A 56 21.75 -44.00 -17.91
N ALA A 57 22.02 -45.29 -17.66
CA ALA A 57 22.09 -45.84 -16.31
C ALA A 57 23.18 -45.19 -15.45
N GLU A 58 24.30 -44.77 -16.04
CA GLU A 58 25.34 -44.04 -15.32
C GLU A 58 24.84 -42.71 -14.75
N ASN A 59 24.19 -41.90 -15.59
CA ASN A 59 23.67 -40.60 -15.16
C ASN A 59 22.56 -40.76 -14.12
N ASN A 60 21.71 -41.78 -14.26
CA ASN A 60 20.66 -42.07 -13.30
C ASN A 60 21.23 -42.46 -11.92
N ALA A 61 22.27 -43.31 -11.89
CA ALA A 61 22.95 -43.67 -10.64
C ALA A 61 23.58 -42.44 -9.98
N ARG A 62 24.26 -41.58 -10.75
CA ARG A 62 24.83 -40.31 -10.25
C ARG A 62 23.75 -39.38 -9.70
N TYR A 63 22.62 -39.25 -10.39
CA TYR A 63 21.51 -38.41 -9.95
C TYR A 63 20.91 -38.89 -8.61
N ILE A 64 20.60 -40.18 -8.50
CA ILE A 64 20.02 -40.76 -7.27
C ILE A 64 21.01 -40.67 -6.11
N ALA A 65 22.30 -40.93 -6.36
CA ALA A 65 23.34 -40.77 -5.34
C ALA A 65 23.45 -39.31 -4.84
N ALA A 66 23.34 -38.34 -5.75
CA ALA A 66 23.38 -36.92 -5.39
C ALA A 66 22.14 -36.46 -4.60
N PHE A 67 20.98 -37.09 -4.82
CA PHE A 67 19.74 -36.86 -4.07
C PHE A 67 19.58 -37.84 -2.91
N ASN A 68 20.64 -38.01 -2.12
CA ASN A 68 20.59 -38.83 -0.91
C ASN A 68 19.62 -38.23 0.13
N PRO A 69 19.26 -38.99 1.18
CA PRO A 69 18.29 -38.53 2.16
C PRO A 69 18.70 -37.28 2.94
N GLU A 70 20.00 -37.06 3.15
CA GLU A 70 20.52 -35.85 3.80
C GLU A 70 20.28 -34.60 2.94
N VAL A 71 20.58 -34.67 1.64
CA VAL A 71 20.32 -33.59 0.68
C VAL A 71 18.83 -33.31 0.56
N VAL A 72 17.98 -34.34 0.50
CA VAL A 72 16.52 -34.16 0.46
C VAL A 72 16.02 -33.44 1.72
N GLN A 73 16.47 -33.83 2.90
CA GLN A 73 16.09 -33.18 4.15
C GLN A 73 16.51 -31.71 4.18
N ALA A 74 17.76 -31.41 3.77
CA ALA A 74 18.28 -30.04 3.70
C ALA A 74 17.48 -29.15 2.72
N LEU A 75 17.14 -29.66 1.54
CA LEU A 75 16.30 -28.94 0.57
C LEU A 75 14.89 -28.66 1.10
N LEU A 76 14.31 -29.61 1.84
CA LEU A 76 13.01 -29.43 2.48
C LEU A 76 13.06 -28.38 3.59
N ASP A 77 14.15 -28.35 4.38
CA ASP A 77 14.38 -27.31 5.39
C ASP A 77 14.53 -25.92 4.75
N GLU A 78 15.32 -25.81 3.69
CA GLU A 78 15.49 -24.56 2.94
C GLU A 78 14.15 -24.07 2.39
N ARG A 79 13.38 -24.96 1.76
CA ARG A 79 12.05 -24.64 1.22
C ARG A 79 11.11 -24.17 2.33
N GLU A 80 11.10 -24.83 3.50
CA GLU A 80 10.27 -24.42 4.63
C GLU A 80 10.68 -23.03 5.15
N ALA A 81 11.98 -22.77 5.29
CA ALA A 81 12.51 -21.47 5.67
C ALA A 81 12.14 -20.37 4.66
N GLN A 82 12.27 -20.64 3.36
CA GLN A 82 11.85 -19.74 2.29
C GLN A 82 10.33 -19.50 2.31
N SER A 83 9.53 -20.55 2.51
CA SER A 83 8.06 -20.43 2.61
C SER A 83 7.65 -19.54 3.78
N LYS A 84 8.30 -19.73 4.94
CA LYS A 84 8.10 -18.88 6.12
C LYS A 84 8.49 -17.43 5.83
N ARG A 85 9.63 -17.21 5.16
CA ARG A 85 10.09 -15.87 4.79
C ARG A 85 9.12 -15.18 3.83
N ILE A 86 8.57 -15.90 2.86
CA ILE A 86 7.55 -15.37 1.94
C ILE A 86 6.31 -14.95 2.73
N ALA A 87 5.80 -15.81 3.62
CA ALA A 87 4.64 -15.48 4.45
C ALA A 87 4.88 -14.23 5.31
N GLU A 88 6.06 -14.10 5.92
CA GLU A 88 6.44 -12.89 6.68
C GLU A 88 6.51 -11.62 5.81
N LEU A 89 6.93 -11.75 4.56
CA LEU A 89 7.00 -10.63 3.62
C LEU A 89 5.61 -10.25 3.09
N GLU A 90 4.74 -11.23 2.85
CA GLU A 90 3.35 -11.02 2.47
C GLU A 90 2.55 -10.33 3.57
N GLU A 91 2.78 -10.68 4.84
CA GLU A 91 2.18 -10.00 5.99
C GLU A 91 2.63 -8.53 6.10
N LYS A 92 3.87 -8.23 5.71
CA LYS A 92 4.43 -6.87 5.71
C LYS A 92 4.17 -6.09 4.43
N ALA A 93 3.53 -6.69 3.44
CA ALA A 93 3.28 -6.03 2.17
C ALA A 93 2.29 -4.87 2.35
N ALA A 94 2.43 -3.84 1.50
CA ALA A 94 1.44 -2.77 1.46
C ALA A 94 0.04 -3.34 1.17
N PRO A 95 -1.01 -2.85 1.84
CA PRO A 95 -2.38 -3.28 1.56
C PRO A 95 -2.78 -3.02 0.11
N ASP A 96 -3.68 -3.84 -0.44
CA ASP A 96 -4.12 -3.70 -1.83
C ASP A 96 -4.80 -2.32 -2.11
N SER A 97 -5.34 -1.67 -1.06
CA SER A 97 -5.87 -0.31 -1.15
C SER A 97 -4.82 0.72 -1.59
N PHE A 98 -3.53 0.47 -1.36
CA PHE A 98 -2.44 1.33 -1.83
C PHE A 98 -2.28 1.24 -3.35
N GLY A 99 -2.63 0.11 -3.98
CA GLY A 99 -2.68 -0.03 -5.43
C GLY A 99 -3.74 0.90 -6.06
N ILE A 100 -4.90 1.02 -5.41
CA ILE A 100 -5.97 1.96 -5.81
C ILE A 100 -5.50 3.41 -5.70
N ILE A 101 -4.81 3.75 -4.60
CA ILE A 101 -4.21 5.08 -4.42
C ILE A 101 -3.20 5.34 -5.55
N GLY A 102 -2.29 4.40 -5.81
CA GLY A 102 -1.32 4.50 -6.89
C GLY A 102 -1.97 4.72 -8.26
N GLU A 103 -3.05 4.01 -8.55
CA GLU A 103 -3.79 4.17 -9.81
C GLU A 103 -4.43 5.54 -9.95
N ASN A 104 -5.11 6.02 -8.89
CA ASN A 104 -5.66 7.37 -8.86
C ASN A 104 -4.55 8.42 -9.06
N ILE A 105 -3.38 8.25 -8.43
CA ILE A 105 -2.25 9.18 -8.60
C ILE A 105 -1.81 9.29 -10.06
N ARG A 106 -1.79 8.16 -10.79
CA ARG A 106 -1.33 8.08 -12.19
C ARG A 106 -2.36 8.60 -13.20
N THR A 107 -3.65 8.42 -12.92
CA THR A 107 -4.72 8.62 -13.91
C THR A 107 -5.55 9.89 -13.69
N GLN A 108 -5.61 10.41 -12.46
CA GLN A 108 -6.39 11.60 -12.17
C GLN A 108 -5.76 12.87 -12.80
N ASP A 109 -6.60 13.87 -13.10
CA ASP A 109 -6.14 15.18 -13.55
C ASP A 109 -5.29 15.87 -12.46
N ASN A 110 -4.14 16.40 -12.85
CA ASN A 110 -3.25 17.13 -11.95
C ASN A 110 -3.65 18.61 -11.76
N ARG A 111 -4.73 19.08 -12.41
CA ARG A 111 -5.24 20.45 -12.40
C ARG A 111 -4.16 21.48 -12.72
N ILE A 112 -3.33 21.18 -13.73
CA ILE A 112 -2.25 22.05 -14.22
C ILE A 112 -1.22 22.35 -13.09
N THR A 113 -1.12 21.48 -12.09
CA THR A 113 -0.25 21.65 -10.94
C THR A 113 0.80 20.54 -10.89
N SER A 114 2.06 20.90 -10.70
CA SER A 114 3.12 19.93 -10.40
C SER A 114 2.91 19.35 -9.00
N ASP A 115 2.94 18.02 -8.90
CA ASP A 115 2.84 17.27 -7.65
C ASP A 115 1.60 17.67 -6.83
N PRO A 116 0.38 17.40 -7.36
CA PRO A 116 -0.85 17.93 -6.79
C PRO A 116 -1.08 17.41 -5.38
N MET A 117 -1.34 18.35 -4.46
CA MET A 117 -1.81 18.12 -3.08
C MET A 117 -3.29 18.45 -3.04
N PHE A 118 -4.14 17.44 -2.94
CA PHE A 118 -5.58 17.65 -2.91
C PHE A 118 -5.99 18.00 -1.49
N CYS A 119 -6.58 19.18 -1.32
CA CYS A 119 -6.95 19.71 -0.03
C CYS A 119 -8.46 19.92 0.02
N VAL A 120 -9.07 19.56 1.15
CA VAL A 120 -10.41 20.02 1.51
C VAL A 120 -10.27 21.33 2.28
N TYR A 121 -11.02 22.32 1.82
CA TYR A 121 -11.20 23.60 2.47
C TYR A 121 -12.66 23.77 2.87
N GLN A 122 -12.90 24.64 3.86
CA GLN A 122 -14.22 25.14 4.19
C GLN A 122 -14.21 26.67 4.23
N LYS A 123 -15.38 27.29 4.12
CA LYS A 123 -15.51 28.73 4.30
C LYS A 123 -15.65 29.06 5.78
N ARG A 124 -14.84 30.00 6.26
CA ARG A 124 -14.96 30.56 7.61
C ARG A 124 -15.13 32.06 7.50
N GLU A 125 -16.13 32.59 8.19
CA GLU A 125 -16.29 34.04 8.33
C GLU A 125 -15.35 34.57 9.41
N ILE A 126 -14.70 35.69 9.09
CA ILE A 126 -13.95 36.49 10.04
C ILE A 126 -14.47 37.92 10.02
N VAL A 127 -14.42 38.56 11.18
CA VAL A 127 -14.64 40.00 11.29
C VAL A 127 -13.36 40.70 10.84
N VAL A 128 -13.51 41.65 9.93
CA VAL A 128 -12.43 42.49 9.43
C VAL A 128 -12.80 43.95 9.65
N ASP A 129 -11.80 44.82 9.53
CA ASP A 129 -12.03 46.26 9.52
C ASP A 129 -12.67 46.68 8.19
N ALA A 130 -13.63 47.62 8.26
CA ALA A 130 -14.42 48.06 7.12
C ALA A 130 -13.62 48.89 6.10
N ASP A 131 -12.43 49.35 6.47
CA ASP A 131 -11.52 50.06 5.56
C ASP A 131 -10.64 49.11 4.73
N TYR A 132 -10.70 47.79 5.01
CA TYR A 132 -9.97 46.76 4.27
C TYR A 132 -10.90 45.99 3.31
N ASP A 133 -10.36 44.96 2.65
CA ASP A 133 -11.13 44.08 1.76
C ASP A 133 -12.12 43.22 2.58
N TYR A 134 -13.42 43.35 2.27
CA TYR A 134 -14.52 42.61 2.91
C TYR A 134 -15.57 42.18 1.87
N ASP A 135 -16.34 41.15 2.18
CA ASP A 135 -17.39 40.63 1.27
C ASP A 135 -18.75 41.24 1.56
N ARG A 136 -19.08 41.46 2.85
CA ARG A 136 -20.35 42.05 3.28
C ARG A 136 -20.23 42.80 4.60
N ILE A 137 -21.20 43.69 4.83
CA ILE A 137 -21.37 44.39 6.10
C ILE A 137 -22.62 43.86 6.77
N VAL A 138 -22.51 43.54 8.06
CA VAL A 138 -23.62 43.05 8.88
C VAL A 138 -23.74 43.87 10.15
N TRP A 139 -24.96 43.91 10.67
CA TRP A 139 -25.24 44.43 12.00
C TRP A 139 -25.42 43.24 12.92
N VAL A 140 -24.67 43.19 14.01
CA VAL A 140 -24.78 42.13 15.01
C VAL A 140 -25.11 42.74 16.37
N ASP A 141 -25.91 42.02 17.15
CA ASP A 141 -26.19 42.39 18.52
C ASP A 141 -25.06 41.97 19.49
N GLU A 142 -25.29 42.20 20.79
CA GLU A 142 -24.37 41.86 21.88
C GLU A 142 -24.15 40.34 22.01
N ASP A 143 -25.16 39.55 21.65
CA ASP A 143 -25.13 38.08 21.67
C ASP A 143 -24.51 37.49 20.39
N GLY A 144 -24.19 38.34 19.41
CA GLY A 144 -23.58 37.96 18.13
C GLY A 144 -24.59 37.54 17.04
N ASN A 145 -25.88 37.76 17.24
CA ASN A 145 -26.89 37.45 16.23
C ASN A 145 -26.93 38.53 15.14
N GLU A 146 -26.94 38.11 13.88
CA GLU A 146 -27.08 39.01 12.74
C GLU A 146 -28.51 39.58 12.63
N ALA A 147 -28.60 40.87 12.34
CA ALA A 147 -29.86 41.56 12.09
C ALA A 147 -30.55 40.99 10.85
N ASN A 148 -31.87 40.78 10.93
CA ASN A 148 -32.63 40.41 9.75
C ASN A 148 -32.67 41.56 8.71
N LYS A 149 -33.08 41.26 7.48
CA LYS A 149 -33.07 42.22 6.35
C LYS A 149 -33.76 43.56 6.64
N ARG A 150 -34.87 43.56 7.40
CA ARG A 150 -35.60 44.79 7.74
C ARG A 150 -34.87 45.59 8.80
N GLN A 151 -34.35 44.92 9.83
CA GLN A 151 -33.56 45.54 10.90
C GLN A 151 -32.26 46.13 10.36
N SER A 152 -31.51 45.35 9.57
CA SER A 152 -30.28 45.78 8.92
C SER A 152 -30.48 47.06 8.10
N ARG A 153 -31.53 47.14 7.27
CA ARG A 153 -31.86 48.37 6.51
C ARG A 153 -32.10 49.58 7.40
N ARG A 154 -32.83 49.39 8.51
CA ARG A 154 -33.10 50.49 9.45
C ARG A 154 -31.83 50.95 10.17
N LEU A 155 -30.97 50.03 10.57
CA LEU A 155 -29.70 50.33 11.23
C LEU A 155 -28.73 51.03 10.27
N GLU A 156 -28.67 50.58 9.02
CA GLU A 156 -27.85 51.23 7.99
C GLU A 156 -28.32 52.67 7.75
N LEU A 157 -29.63 52.93 7.65
CA LEU A 157 -30.17 54.28 7.55
C LEU A 157 -29.81 55.15 8.76
N LEU A 158 -29.76 54.61 9.98
CA LEU A 158 -29.32 55.38 11.14
C LEU A 158 -27.85 55.76 11.03
N HIS A 159 -27.00 54.81 10.63
CA HIS A 159 -25.57 55.02 10.43
C HIS A 159 -25.28 56.05 9.33
N GLU A 160 -25.91 55.93 8.16
CA GLU A 160 -25.78 56.88 7.05
C GLU A 160 -26.20 58.31 7.43
N ASN A 161 -27.20 58.43 8.32
CA ASN A 161 -27.66 59.72 8.84
C ASN A 161 -26.87 60.18 10.09
N PHE A 162 -25.71 59.57 10.39
CA PHE A 162 -24.85 59.87 11.53
C PHE A 162 -25.59 59.84 12.89
N ARG A 163 -26.61 58.97 13.00
CA ARG A 163 -27.33 58.72 14.26
C ARG A 163 -26.72 57.54 14.97
N GLU A 164 -26.62 57.61 16.30
CA GLU A 164 -26.20 56.46 17.11
C GLU A 164 -27.18 55.30 16.92
N PRO A 165 -26.67 54.10 16.58
CA PRO A 165 -27.50 52.91 16.55
C PRO A 165 -28.00 52.60 17.97
N PRO A 166 -29.12 51.86 18.12
CA PRO A 166 -29.60 51.44 19.43
C PRO A 166 -28.48 50.71 20.21
N GLU A 167 -28.47 50.89 21.53
CA GLU A 167 -27.56 50.15 22.41
C GLU A 167 -27.58 48.67 22.04
N LYS A 168 -26.38 48.05 22.00
CA LYS A 168 -26.10 46.64 21.67
C LYS A 168 -25.89 46.30 20.20
N TRP A 169 -26.24 47.17 19.24
CA TRP A 169 -25.98 46.88 17.82
C TRP A 169 -24.65 47.45 17.35
N ARG A 170 -23.81 46.60 16.76
CA ARG A 170 -22.53 46.98 16.16
C ARG A 170 -22.53 46.67 14.66
N ARG A 171 -22.00 47.59 13.87
CA ARG A 171 -21.76 47.43 12.44
C ARG A 171 -20.39 46.79 12.24
N VAL A 172 -20.32 45.64 11.59
CA VAL A 172 -19.07 44.91 11.38
C VAL A 172 -18.94 44.49 9.91
N ALA A 173 -17.73 44.60 9.38
CA ALA A 173 -17.39 44.04 8.07
C ALA A 173 -16.98 42.58 8.23
N VAL A 174 -17.43 41.73 7.32
CA VAL A 174 -17.21 40.29 7.35
C VAL A 174 -16.60 39.84 6.03
N LYS A 175 -15.63 38.93 6.15
CA LYS A 175 -14.98 38.28 5.02
C LYS A 175 -15.02 36.76 5.16
N ASP A 176 -15.37 36.08 4.09
CA ASP A 176 -15.24 34.64 3.95
C ASP A 176 -13.79 34.30 3.57
N ILE A 177 -13.12 33.56 4.42
CA ILE A 177 -11.78 33.02 4.14
C ILE A 177 -11.82 31.51 3.94
N ASP A 178 -10.86 31.03 3.16
CA ASP A 178 -10.65 29.60 2.94
C ASP A 178 -9.87 29.02 4.10
N GLU A 179 -10.54 28.25 4.95
CA GLU A 179 -9.95 27.53 6.07
C GLU A 179 -9.59 26.10 5.66
N PHE A 180 -8.32 25.73 5.85
CA PHE A 180 -7.84 24.39 5.55
C PHE A 180 -8.45 23.37 6.51
N VAL A 181 -8.96 22.25 5.97
CA VAL A 181 -9.53 21.16 6.76
C VAL A 181 -8.60 19.94 6.76
N THR A 182 -8.26 19.43 5.57
CA THR A 182 -7.39 18.25 5.45
C THR A 182 -6.74 18.18 4.06
N CYS A 183 -5.69 17.37 3.94
CA CYS A 183 -5.00 17.08 2.69
C CYS A 183 -5.02 15.57 2.43
N CYS A 184 -5.23 15.18 1.18
CA CYS A 184 -5.24 13.81 0.71
C CYS A 184 -4.27 13.66 -0.48
N PHE A 185 -3.78 12.43 -0.70
CA PHE A 185 -2.92 12.12 -1.85
C PHE A 185 -3.67 12.12 -3.20
N THR A 186 -4.99 11.95 -3.17
CA THR A 186 -5.82 11.80 -4.38
C THR A 186 -7.08 12.65 -4.27
N GLU A 187 -7.67 13.00 -5.42
CA GLU A 187 -8.96 13.69 -5.44
C GLU A 187 -10.05 12.81 -4.82
N GLN A 188 -10.00 11.50 -5.10
CA GLN A 188 -10.96 10.55 -4.55
C GLN A 188 -10.89 10.51 -3.02
N GLY A 189 -9.70 10.58 -2.42
CA GLY A 189 -9.56 10.65 -0.96
C GLY A 189 -10.25 11.89 -0.37
N CYS A 190 -10.19 13.04 -1.04
CA CYS A 190 -10.95 14.22 -0.62
C CYS A 190 -12.46 14.03 -0.77
N LYS A 191 -12.92 13.38 -1.86
CA LYS A 191 -14.34 13.06 -2.06
C LYS A 191 -14.85 12.11 -0.97
N ASP A 192 -14.09 11.08 -0.63
CA ASP A 192 -14.43 10.11 0.41
C ASP A 192 -14.51 10.80 1.78
N TYR A 193 -13.55 11.68 2.09
CA TYR A 193 -13.58 12.50 3.30
C TYR A 193 -14.82 13.39 3.36
N LEU A 194 -15.18 14.07 2.27
CA LEU A 194 -16.38 14.91 2.20
C LEU A 194 -17.67 14.10 2.31
N ALA A 195 -17.72 12.90 1.73
CA ALA A 195 -18.86 12.01 1.89
C ALA A 195 -19.05 11.60 3.36
N ALA A 196 -17.95 11.34 4.07
CA ALA A 196 -18.00 10.91 5.47
C ALA A 196 -18.22 12.08 6.46
N ASN A 197 -17.60 13.23 6.23
CA ASN A 197 -17.53 14.32 7.22
C ASN A 197 -18.03 15.69 6.71
N GLY A 198 -18.42 15.80 5.44
CA GLY A 198 -18.77 17.08 4.83
C GLY A 198 -19.97 17.77 5.48
N HIS A 199 -20.86 17.02 6.13
CA HIS A 199 -22.00 17.57 6.87
C HIS A 199 -21.61 18.40 8.11
N ASN A 200 -20.39 18.22 8.62
CA ASN A 200 -19.86 19.00 9.74
C ASN A 200 -19.10 20.26 9.29
N LEU A 201 -18.98 20.50 7.98
CA LEU A 201 -18.18 21.58 7.41
C LEU A 201 -19.08 22.65 6.79
N ARG A 202 -18.62 23.90 6.84
CA ARG A 202 -19.33 25.04 6.25
C ARG A 202 -18.88 25.27 4.80
N LEU A 203 -19.77 25.05 3.84
CA LEU A 203 -19.51 25.24 2.40
C LEU A 203 -18.18 24.62 1.94
N PRO A 204 -17.95 23.30 2.19
CA PRO A 204 -16.67 22.69 1.89
C PRO A 204 -16.43 22.53 0.39
N PHE A 205 -15.16 22.59 -0.03
CA PHE A 205 -14.75 22.41 -1.41
C PHE A 205 -13.34 21.79 -1.53
N ILE A 206 -13.04 21.21 -2.69
CA ILE A 206 -11.75 20.59 -2.99
C ILE A 206 -10.89 21.57 -3.80
N TYR A 207 -9.74 21.92 -3.26
CA TYR A 207 -8.72 22.75 -3.89
C TYR A 207 -7.43 21.94 -4.10
N VAL A 208 -6.64 22.28 -5.13
CA VAL A 208 -5.34 21.64 -5.37
C VAL A 208 -4.23 22.64 -5.08
N LYS A 209 -3.39 22.30 -4.10
CA LYS A 209 -2.13 22.98 -3.85
C LYS A 209 -1.01 22.29 -4.61
N SER A 210 0.08 23.03 -4.85
CA SER A 210 1.30 22.46 -5.41
C SER A 210 2.19 21.91 -4.31
N GLY A 211 2.63 20.67 -4.48
CA GLY A 211 3.73 20.07 -3.73
C GLY A 211 5.11 20.46 -4.26
N PHE A 212 5.20 21.41 -5.19
CA PHE A 212 6.46 21.84 -5.79
C PHE A 212 7.50 22.21 -4.72
N ARG A 213 8.72 21.70 -4.89
CA ARG A 213 9.85 21.84 -3.95
C ARG A 213 9.66 21.17 -2.58
N ASN A 214 8.60 20.40 -2.39
CA ASN A 214 8.46 19.51 -1.23
C ASN A 214 8.99 18.12 -1.58
N ALA A 215 10.30 17.92 -1.43
CA ALA A 215 10.96 16.66 -1.80
C ALA A 215 10.40 15.44 -1.06
N GLU A 216 10.01 15.60 0.21
CA GLU A 216 9.42 14.52 1.02
C GLU A 216 8.06 14.09 0.46
N TYR A 217 7.17 15.05 0.20
CA TYR A 217 5.86 14.78 -0.38
C TYR A 217 5.99 14.12 -1.77
N ILE A 218 6.86 14.68 -2.62
CA ILE A 218 7.11 14.16 -3.96
C ILE A 218 7.64 12.72 -3.89
N GLY A 219 8.56 12.44 -2.97
CA GLY A 219 9.11 11.09 -2.77
C GLY A 219 8.04 10.08 -2.37
N ILE A 220 7.22 10.39 -1.37
CA ILE A 220 6.13 9.52 -0.91
C ILE A 220 5.08 9.35 -2.02
N ARG A 221 4.69 10.44 -2.69
CA ARG A 221 3.72 10.40 -3.79
C ARG A 221 4.19 9.50 -4.93
N ASN A 222 5.44 9.64 -5.34
CA ASN A 222 6.02 8.82 -6.41
C ASN A 222 6.15 7.36 -6.00
N TRP A 223 6.50 7.08 -4.74
CA TRP A 223 6.51 5.72 -4.21
C TRP A 223 5.10 5.09 -4.26
N LEU A 224 4.07 5.81 -3.80
CA LEU A 224 2.67 5.37 -3.90
C LEU A 224 2.25 5.16 -5.37
N ALA A 225 2.66 6.05 -6.27
CA ALA A 225 2.42 5.93 -7.71
C ALA A 225 3.10 4.70 -8.34
N GLY A 226 4.10 4.11 -7.69
CA GLY A 226 4.75 2.87 -8.13
C GLY A 226 4.00 1.60 -7.74
N ILE A 227 3.08 1.67 -6.77
CA ILE A 227 2.33 0.52 -6.28
C ILE A 227 1.20 0.20 -7.28
N ARG A 228 1.08 -1.08 -7.64
CA ARG A 228 0.04 -1.60 -8.55
C ARG A 228 -0.90 -2.54 -7.82
N ILE A 229 -2.10 -2.73 -8.39
CA ILE A 229 -3.05 -3.72 -7.92
C ILE A 229 -2.49 -5.10 -8.27
N LYS A 230 -2.48 -6.03 -7.30
CA LYS A 230 -1.99 -7.39 -7.52
C LYS A 230 -2.84 -8.09 -8.58
N GLY A 231 -2.22 -8.57 -9.67
CA GLY A 231 -2.89 -9.32 -10.74
C GLY A 231 -2.91 -8.64 -12.11
N GLU A 232 -2.38 -7.42 -12.21
CA GLU A 232 -1.99 -6.73 -13.46
C GLU A 232 -0.47 -6.75 -13.66
#